data_AF-A0A0L6W1P2-F1
#
_entry.id   AF-A0A0L6W1P2-F1
#
_cell.length_a   1.000
_cell.length_b   1.000
_cell.length_c   1.000
_cell.angle_alpha   90.00
_cell.angle_beta   90.00
_cell.angle_gamma   90.00
#
_symmetry.space_group_name_H-M   'P 1'
#
loop_
_entity.id
_entity.type
_entity.pdbx_description
1 polymer ?
#
loop_
_entity_poly.entity_id
_entity_poly.type
_entity_poly.pdbx_seq_one_letter_code
_entity_poly.pdbx_strand_id
1 'polypeptide(L)' 'MKDKKPEPRTKMVSATFTTEEFEAIQRAALQTDRRPAGLVRYATLLYLKELGLLQEEGITDEES' A
#
# COMPACT_ATOMS: atom_id res chain seq x y z
N MET A 1 9.67 23.31 -21.75
CA MET A 1 9.57 21.84 -21.57
C MET A 1 8.56 21.61 -20.46
N LYS A 2 7.48 20.85 -20.69
CA LYS A 2 6.55 20.53 -19.60
C LYS A 2 7.32 19.66 -18.59
N ASP A 3 7.46 20.13 -17.36
CA ASP A 3 8.01 19.37 -16.25
C ASP A 3 7.18 18.09 -16.09
N LYS A 4 7.66 16.99 -16.68
CA LYS A 4 7.08 15.67 -16.45
C LYS A 4 7.30 15.38 -14.96
N LYS A 5 6.22 15.45 -14.16
CA LYS A 5 6.25 14.89 -12.80
C LYS A 5 6.85 13.49 -12.92
N PRO A 6 7.91 13.16 -12.16
CA PRO A 6 8.49 11.84 -12.25
C PRO A 6 7.40 10.81 -11.92
N GLU A 7 7.23 9.83 -12.80
CA GLU A 7 6.35 8.70 -12.52
C GLU A 7 6.72 8.11 -11.16
N PRO A 8 5.73 7.83 -10.29
CA PRO A 8 5.99 7.20 -9.02
C PRO A 8 6.53 5.79 -9.27
N ARG A 9 7.85 5.65 -9.24
CA ARG A 9 8.49 4.34 -9.32
C ARG A 9 8.25 3.62 -8.02
N THR A 10 7.66 2.42 -8.09
CA THR A 10 7.60 1.50 -6.96
C THR A 10 9.00 1.29 -6.40
N LYS A 11 9.21 1.67 -5.14
CA LYS A 11 10.47 1.44 -4.41
C LYS A 11 10.29 0.22 -3.53
N MET A 12 11.25 -0.71 -3.57
CA MET A 12 11.29 -1.78 -2.59
C MET A 12 11.72 -1.20 -1.24
N VAL A 13 10.94 -1.52 -0.21
CA VAL A 13 11.21 -1.15 1.18
C VAL A 13 11.18 -2.42 2.03
N SER A 14 12.06 -2.48 3.02
CA SER A 14 12.04 -3.55 4.03
C SER A 14 11.28 -3.06 5.26
N ALA A 15 10.39 -3.89 5.78
CA ALA A 15 9.70 -3.66 7.04
C ALA A 15 9.87 -4.90 7.92
N THR A 16 10.17 -4.69 9.19
CA THR A 16 10.33 -5.77 10.17
C THR A 16 9.02 -5.95 10.91
N PHE A 17 8.53 -7.18 10.93
CA PHE A 17 7.39 -7.61 11.73
C PHE A 17 7.86 -8.69 12.70
N THR A 18 7.19 -8.79 13.85
CA THR A 18 7.26 -10.01 14.66
C THR A 18 6.69 -11.20 13.87
N THR A 19 7.00 -12.42 14.33
CA THR A 19 6.47 -13.64 13.72
C THR A 19 4.94 -13.64 13.71
N GLU A 20 4.32 -13.28 14.84
CA GLU A 20 2.86 -13.27 15.00
C GLU A 20 2.19 -12.26 14.07
N GLU A 21 2.74 -11.05 13.96
CA GLU A 21 2.25 -10.02 13.04
C GLU A 21 2.38 -10.48 11.59
N PHE A 22 3.51 -11.09 11.21
CA PHE A 22 3.72 -11.56 9.86
C PHE A 22 2.76 -12.69 9.47
N GLU A 23 2.50 -13.64 10.38
CA GLU A 23 1.51 -14.70 10.17
C GLU A 23 0.08 -14.16 10.07
N ALA A 24 -0.26 -13.13 10.86
CA ALA A 24 -1.54 -12.45 10.75
C ALA A 24 -1.69 -11.75 9.38
N ILE A 25 -0.64 -11.05 8.92
CA ILE A 25 -0.62 -10.41 7.59
C ILE A 25 -0.78 -11.44 6.48
N GLN A 26 -0.08 -12.58 6.54
CA GLN A 26 -0.21 -13.63 5.53
C GLN A 26 -1.62 -14.22 5.49
N ARG A 27 -2.23 -14.51 6.65
CA ARG A 27 -3.60 -15.03 6.72
C ARG A 27 -4.61 -14.03 6.15
N ALA A 28 -4.51 -12.76 6.52
CA ALA A 28 -5.39 -11.70 6.02
C ALA A 28 -5.21 -11.49 4.50
N ALA A 29 -3.98 -11.59 3.99
CA ALA A 29 -3.69 -11.48 2.56
C ALA A 29 -4.38 -12.59 1.77
N LEU A 30 -4.32 -13.84 2.26
CA LEU A 30 -5.03 -14.99 1.66
C LEU A 30 -6.56 -14.80 1.70
N GLN A 31 -7.11 -14.34 2.82
CA GLN A 31 -8.55 -14.11 2.97
C GLN A 31 -9.10 -13.01 2.06
N THR A 32 -8.24 -12.08 1.64
CA THR A 32 -8.63 -10.93 0.81
C THR A 32 -8.18 -11.05 -0.64
N ASP A 33 -7.64 -12.21 -1.04
CA ASP A 33 -7.06 -12.47 -2.37
C ASP A 33 -6.02 -11.42 -2.79
N ARG A 34 -5.17 -11.02 -1.84
CA ARG A 34 -4.11 -10.01 -2.04
C ARG A 34 -2.74 -10.60 -1.79
N ARG A 35 -1.72 -10.01 -2.41
CA ARG A 35 -0.32 -10.22 -1.99
C ARG A 35 -0.08 -9.50 -0.65
N PRO A 36 0.77 -10.02 0.25
CA PRO A 36 1.08 -9.37 1.52
C PRO A 36 1.51 -7.90 1.38
N ALA A 37 2.36 -7.59 0.40
CA ALA A 37 2.78 -6.21 0.10
C ALA A 37 1.60 -5.30 -0.32
N GLY A 38 0.65 -5.85 -1.10
CA GLY A 38 -0.55 -5.13 -1.51
C GLY A 38 -1.49 -4.85 -0.33
N LEU A 39 -1.62 -5.80 0.59
CA LEU A 39 -2.38 -5.62 1.82
C LEU A 39 -1.73 -4.57 2.73
N VAL A 40 -0.42 -4.62 2.94
CA VAL A 40 0.32 -3.63 3.73
C VAL A 40 0.17 -2.23 3.12
N ARG A 41 0.27 -2.11 1.79
CA ARG A 41 0.02 -0.84 1.08
C ARG A 41 -1.39 -0.34 1.34
N TYR A 42 -2.41 -1.19 1.18
CA TYR A 42 -3.81 -0.81 1.41
C TYR A 42 -4.05 -0.35 2.85
N ALA A 43 -3.59 -1.11 3.85
CA ALA A 43 -3.71 -0.75 5.26
C ALA A 43 -3.01 0.58 5.58
N THR A 44 -1.83 0.81 4.99
CA THR A 44 -1.12 2.09 5.15
C THR A 44 -1.92 3.27 4.60
N LEU A 45 -2.50 3.13 3.40
CA LEU A 45 -3.32 4.19 2.80
C LEU A 45 -4.58 4.46 3.61
N LEU A 46 -5.24 3.42 4.11
CA LEU A 46 -6.42 3.56 4.96
C LEU A 46 -6.10 4.33 6.25
N TYR A 47 -5.01 3.96 6.93
CA TYR A 47 -4.57 4.64 8.14
C TYR A 47 -4.19 6.11 7.89
N LEU A 48 -3.46 6.40 6.82
CA LEU A 48 -3.13 7.79 6.46
C LEU A 48 -4.37 8.62 6.09
N LYS A 49 -5.41 8.00 5.51
CA LYS A 49 -6.69 8.64 5.24
C LYS A 49 -7.43 8.96 6.55
N GLU A 50 -7.45 8.03 7.51
CA GLU A 50 -8.03 8.24 8.85
C GLU A 50 -7.35 9.41 9.59
N LEU A 51 -6.04 9.57 9.41
CA LEU A 51 -5.28 10.69 9.96
C LEU A 51 -5.49 12.02 9.19
N GLY A 52 -6.24 12.03 8.09
CA GLY A 52 -6.43 13.20 7.23
C GLY A 52 -5.17 13.63 6.46
N LEU A 53 -4.18 12.74 6.34
CA LEU A 53 -2.89 13.01 5.68
C LEU A 53 -2.91 12.71 4.18
N LEU A 54 -3.88 11.92 3.71
CA LEU A 54 -4.17 11.73 2.29
C LEU A 54 -5.50 12.42 1.95
N GLN A 55 -5.46 13.40 1.06
CA GLN A 55 -6.67 13.97 0.46
C GLN A 55 -7.23 13.02 -0.60
N GLU A 56 -8.56 12.99 -0.79
CA GLU A 56 -9.23 12.21 -1.83
C GLU A 56 -8.96 12.77 -3.24
N GLU A 57 -7.72 12.82 -3.69
CA GLU A 57 -7.44 12.92 -5.13
C GLU A 57 -7.37 11.49 -5.69
N GLY A 58 -8.27 11.22 -6.65
CA GLY A 58 -8.69 9.89 -7.07
C GLY A 58 -7.57 8.85 -7.14
N ILE A 59 -7.79 7.74 -6.42
CA ILE A 59 -7.03 6.51 -6.61
C ILE A 59 -7.40 5.99 -8.00
N THR A 60 -6.68 6.42 -9.03
CA THR A 60 -6.66 5.72 -10.30
C THR A 60 -5.86 4.44 -10.08
N ASP A 61 -6.57 3.31 -10.03
CA ASP A 61 -5.98 2.00 -10.26
C ASP A 61 -5.46 1.99 -11.70
N GLU A 62 -4.19 2.36 -11.91
CA GLU A 62 -3.49 2.05 -13.15
C GLU A 62 -2.97 0.62 -13.09
N GLU A 63 -3.88 -0.34 -13.30
CA GLU A 63 -3.58 -1.64 -13.92
C GLU A 63 -4.68 -1.91 -14.97
N SER A 64 -4.36 -1.69 -16.24
CA SER A 64 -5.05 -2.22 -17.43
C SER A 64 -4.05 -2.40 -18.56
#